data_AF-A0A0R1TV34-F1
#
_entry.id   AF-A0A0R1TV34-F1
#
_cell.length_a   1.000
_cell.length_b   1.000
_cell.length_c   1.000
_cell.angle_alpha   90.00
_cell.angle_beta   90.00
_cell.angle_gamma   90.00
#
_symmetry.space_group_name_H-M   'P 1'
#
loop_
_entity.id
_entity.type
_entity.pdbx_description
1 polymer ?
#
loop_
_entity_poly.entity_id
_entity_poly.type
_entity_poly.pdbx_seq_one_letter_code
_entity_poly.pdbx_strand_id
1 'polypeptide(L)' 'MFETVFKHFYKTSYGMIYLTLRRLSNEGLVEKEVVIQEGKPNKNVYHITEKGKKAFAEY' A
#
# COMPACT_ATOMS: atom_id res chain seq x y z
N MET A 1 9.27 -8.01 -5.01
CA MET A 1 8.09 -8.76 -4.52
C MET A 1 6.82 -8.42 -5.30
N PHE A 2 6.40 -7.16 -5.40
CA PHE A 2 5.19 -6.80 -6.17
C PHE A 2 5.32 -7.14 -7.66
N GLU A 3 6.37 -6.67 -8.33
CA GLU A 3 6.60 -7.02 -9.74
C GLU A 3 6.95 -8.49 -9.97
N THR A 4 7.45 -9.23 -8.98
CA THR A 4 7.79 -10.65 -9.17
C THR A 4 6.56 -11.54 -9.12
N VAL A 5 5.53 -11.17 -8.34
CA VAL A 5 4.29 -11.95 -8.20
C VAL A 5 3.22 -11.48 -9.19
N PHE A 6 3.13 -10.17 -9.45
CA PHE A 6 2.05 -9.60 -10.26
C PHE A 6 2.44 -9.27 -11.70
N LYS A 7 3.70 -9.47 -12.12
CA LYS A 7 4.18 -9.13 -13.50
C LYS A 7 3.28 -9.65 -14.60
N HIS A 8 2.77 -10.88 -14.41
CA HIS A 8 2.09 -11.64 -15.45
C HIS A 8 0.60 -11.30 -15.56
N PHE A 9 0.01 -10.70 -14.52
CA PHE A 9 -1.43 -10.47 -14.44
C PHE A 9 -1.81 -9.01 -14.25
N TYR A 10 -0.87 -8.15 -13.82
CA TYR A 10 -1.14 -6.75 -13.53
C TYR A 10 0.05 -5.86 -13.90
N LYS A 11 -0.04 -5.19 -15.05
CA LYS A 11 0.91 -4.14 -15.45
C LYS A 11 0.59 -2.85 -14.67
N THR A 12 1.24 -2.65 -13.53
CA THR A 12 1.22 -1.36 -12.83
C THR A 12 2.61 -0.73 -12.86
N SER A 13 2.68 0.59 -12.99
CA SER A 13 3.95 1.31 -12.82
C SER A 13 4.24 1.54 -11.33
N TYR A 14 5.51 1.57 -10.93
CA TYR A 14 5.89 1.88 -9.53
C TYR A 14 5.26 3.19 -9.04
N GLY A 15 5.11 4.19 -9.91
CA GLY A 15 4.45 5.45 -9.58
C GLY A 15 2.98 5.28 -9.17
N MET A 16 2.25 4.37 -9.84
CA MET A 16 0.86 4.11 -9.52
C MET A 16 0.67 3.45 -8.15
N ILE A 17 1.63 2.66 -7.67
CA ILE A 17 1.56 2.05 -6.33
C ILE A 17 1.53 3.15 -5.26
N TYR A 18 2.44 4.13 -5.34
CA TYR A 18 2.50 5.22 -4.37
C TYR A 18 1.29 6.14 -4.45
N LEU A 19 0.80 6.44 -5.66
CA LEU A 19 -0.41 7.23 -5.86
C LEU A 19 -1.65 6.51 -5.27
N THR A 20 -1.75 5.21 -5.49
CA THR A 20 -2.85 4.38 -4.98
C THR A 20 -2.80 4.28 -3.46
N LEU A 21 -1.64 4.02 -2.86
CA LEU A 21 -1.49 4.01 -1.40
C LEU A 21 -1.88 5.35 -0.78
N ARG A 22 -1.51 6.47 -1.39
CA ARG A 22 -1.93 7.80 -0.95
C ARG A 22 -3.44 7.96 -1.01
N ARG A 23 -4.07 7.54 -2.11
CA ARG A 23 -5.53 7.58 -2.27
C ARG A 23 -6.23 6.73 -1.22
N LEU A 24 -5.82 5.47 -1.05
CA LEU A 24 -6.39 4.55 -0.07
C LEU A 24 -6.23 5.08 1.36
N SER A 25 -5.11 5.75 1.66
CA SER A 25 -4.89 6.39 2.96
C SER A 25 -5.85 7.56 3.17
N ASN A 26 -6.02 8.42 2.16
CA ASN A 26 -6.97 9.54 2.21
C ASN A 26 -8.43 9.06 2.38
N GLU A 27 -8.78 7.89 1.82
CA GLU A 27 -10.09 7.27 1.96
C GLU A 27 -10.26 6.50 3.30
N GLY A 28 -9.20 6.40 4.12
CA GLY A 28 -9.19 5.67 5.39
C GLY A 28 -9.25 4.15 5.24
N LEU A 29 -8.92 3.62 4.06
CA LEU A 29 -8.91 2.18 3.77
C LEU A 29 -7.61 1.51 4.20
N VAL A 30 -6.53 2.27 4.25
CA VAL A 30 -5.24 1.84 4.81
C VAL A 30 -4.71 2.92 5.75
N GLU A 31 -3.90 2.53 6.71
CA GLU A 31 -3.14 3.42 7.58
C GLU A 31 -1.64 3.28 7.29
N LYS A 32 -0.90 4.36 7.58
CA LYS A 32 0.54 4.43 7.34
C LYS A 32 1.28 4.55 8.66
N GLU A 33 2.20 3.63 8.88
CA GLU A 33 3.18 3.64 9.97
C GLU A 33 4.56 4.03 9.43
N VAL A 34 5.23 4.98 10.08
CA VAL A 34 6.61 5.34 9.75
C VAL A 34 7.53 4.62 10.73
N VAL A 35 8.18 3.55 10.27
CA VAL A 35 9.16 2.81 11.05
C VAL A 35 10.51 3.50 10.92
N ILE A 36 10.99 4.05 12.05
CA ILE A 36 12.30 4.68 12.14
C ILE A 36 13.38 3.60 12.02
N GLN A 37 14.41 3.88 11.23
CA GLN A 37 15.49 2.94 11.01
C GLN A 37 16.84 3.63 11.23
N GLU A 38 17.76 2.95 11.90
CA GLU A 38 19.13 3.43 12.06
C GLU A 38 19.97 3.12 10.80
N GLY A 39 20.75 4.10 10.36
CA GLY A 39 21.66 3.95 9.22
C GLY A 39 21.00 3.84 7.83
N LYS A 40 19.68 4.00 7.72
CA LYS A 40 18.94 3.95 6.45
C LYS A 40 17.66 4.82 6.51
N PRO A 41 17.08 5.22 5.36
CA PRO A 41 15.85 6.00 5.34
C PRO A 41 14.71 5.30 6.09
N ASN A 42 13.82 6.06 6.71
CA ASN A 42 12.64 5.52 7.38
C ASN A 42 11.77 4.72 6.40
N LYS A 43 11.17 3.66 6.91
CA LYS A 43 10.30 2.79 6.12
C LYS A 43 8.85 3.19 6.35
N ASN A 44 8.12 3.41 5.25
CA ASN A 44 6.67 3.55 5.28
C ASN A 44 6.06 2.14 5.20
N VAL A 45 5.40 1.69 6.26
CA VAL A 45 4.62 0.45 6.32
C VAL A 45 3.16 0.82 6.25
N TYR A 46 2.37 0.08 5.46
CA TYR A 46 0.94 0.31 5.33
C TYR A 46 0.17 -0.90 5.84
N HIS A 47 -0.88 -0.65 6.61
CA HIS A 47 -1.77 -1.67 7.17
C HIS A 47 -3.20 -1.43 6.67
N ILE A 48 -3.93 -2.50 6.34
CA ILE A 48 -5.33 -2.39 5.95
C ILE A 48 -6.21 -2.14 7.19
N THR A 49 -7.08 -1.13 7.13
CA THR A 49 -8.00 -0.82 8.23
C THR A 49 -9.20 -1.76 8.21
N GLU A 50 -9.99 -1.78 9.28
CA GLU A 50 -11.28 -2.50 9.27
C GLU A 50 -12.23 -2.02 8.15
N LYS A 51 -12.20 -0.71 7.86
CA LYS A 51 -12.95 -0.15 6.71
C LYS A 51 -12.41 -0.70 5.39
N GLY A 52 -11.09 -0.76 5.24
CA GLY A 52 -10.44 -1.34 4.06
C GLY A 52 -10.77 -2.81 3.87
N LYS A 53 -10.78 -3.61 4.94
CA LYS A 53 -11.13 -5.03 4.89
C LYS A 53 -12.57 -5.24 4.42
N LYS A 54 -13.52 -4.46 4.93
CA LYS A 54 -14.92 -4.50 4.48
C LYS A 54 -15.05 -4.15 3.00
N ALA A 55 -14.44 -3.04 2.58
CA ALA A 55 -14.45 -2.62 1.17
C ALA A 55 -13.83 -3.67 0.24
N PHE A 56 -12.78 -4.36 0.68
CA PHE A 56 -12.17 -5.46 -0.08
C PHE A 56 -13.07 -6.71 -0.15
N ALA A 57 -13.79 -7.03 0.92
CA ALA A 57 -14.70 -8.18 0.94
C ALA A 57 -15.97 -7.98 0.10
N GLU A 58 -16.33 -6.74 -0.19
CA GLU A 58 -17.49 -6.36 -1.03
C GLU A 58 -17.16 -6.28 -2.53
N TYR A 59 -15.89 -6.45 -2.90
CA TYR A 59 -15.40 -6.39 -4.29
C TYR A 59 -15.47 -7.75 -4.99
#